data_AF-L0B142-F1
#
_entry.id   AF-L0B142-F1
#
_cell.length_a   1.000
_cell.length_b   1.000
_cell.length_c   1.000
_cell.angle_alpha   90.00
_cell.angle_beta   90.00
_cell.angle_gamma   90.00
#
_symmetry.space_group_name_H-M   'P 1'
#
loop_
_entity.id
_entity.type
_entity.pdbx_description
1 polymer ?
#
loop_
_entity_poly.entity_id
_entity_poly.type
_entity_poly.pdbx_seq_one_letter_code
_entity_poly.pdbx_strand_id
1 'polypeptide(L)'
;MGSNLPIKTLVTKLTKLPLKRHTTPLNIKRLPYYYEKHKHISLFSGDWRRIKCDCVYLKTKQEYLRLVLLAKIANMEPKVDINEDDRTDSEFEECTEVIKNAKYVYFGDIDKFQTKAPEFNVKSLLIPLELLHSEEFEDDLSKKIVESAKRMNSIKKIAICAHSNHLWNFYNQLLRHG
;
A
#
# COMPACT_ATOMS: atom_id res chain seq x y z
N MET A 1 36.59 -20.13 -8.41
CA MET A 1 36.97 -18.74 -8.76
C MET A 1 35.70 -18.00 -9.14
N GLY A 2 35.15 -17.20 -8.21
CA GLY A 2 33.90 -16.47 -8.42
C GLY A 2 34.10 -15.30 -9.37
N SER A 3 33.32 -15.25 -10.45
CA SER A 3 33.32 -14.14 -11.39
C SER A 3 32.68 -12.90 -10.74
N ASN A 4 33.52 -11.96 -10.29
CA ASN A 4 33.09 -10.60 -9.95
C ASN A 4 32.72 -9.86 -11.23
N LEU A 5 31.46 -9.97 -11.65
CA LEU A 5 30.91 -9.09 -12.68
C LEU A 5 30.81 -7.66 -12.10
N PRO A 6 31.49 -6.67 -12.70
CA PRO A 6 31.43 -5.29 -12.22
C PRO A 6 29.98 -4.80 -12.22
N ILE A 7 29.53 -4.15 -11.15
CA ILE A 7 28.15 -3.63 -10.98
C ILE A 7 27.69 -2.81 -12.20
N LYS A 8 28.60 -2.05 -12.82
CA LYS A 8 28.34 -1.30 -14.07
C LYS A 8 27.84 -2.19 -15.21
N THR A 9 28.35 -3.42 -15.32
CA THR A 9 27.97 -4.39 -16.35
C THR A 9 26.56 -4.96 -16.13
N LEU A 10 26.15 -5.11 -14.86
CA LEU A 10 24.80 -5.53 -14.48
C LEU A 10 23.76 -4.43 -14.79
N VAL A 11 24.06 -3.18 -14.43
CA VAL A 11 23.22 -2.01 -14.74
C VAL A 11 23.03 -1.84 -16.25
N THR A 12 24.10 -2.02 -17.03
CA THR A 12 24.05 -1.88 -18.50
C THR A 12 23.29 -3.03 -19.19
N LYS A 13 23.27 -4.23 -18.58
CA LYS A 13 22.45 -5.35 -19.07
C LYS A 13 20.96 -5.16 -18.77
N LEU A 14 20.64 -4.61 -17.59
CA LEU A 14 19.26 -4.29 -17.20
C LEU A 14 18.64 -3.18 -18.07
N THR A 15 19.42 -2.17 -18.47
CA THR A 15 18.94 -1.07 -19.33
C THR A 15 18.76 -1.46 -20.80
N LYS A 16 19.35 -2.57 -21.25
CA LYS A 16 19.27 -3.08 -22.63
C LYS A 16 18.24 -4.19 -22.84
N LEU A 17 17.60 -4.68 -21.78
CA LEU A 17 16.42 -5.51 -21.96
C LEU A 17 15.36 -4.65 -22.64
N PRO A 18 14.81 -5.06 -23.80
CA PRO A 18 13.60 -4.44 -24.27
C PRO A 18 12.59 -4.63 -23.14
N LEU A 19 12.23 -3.54 -22.47
CA LEU A 19 11.02 -3.45 -21.70
C LEU A 19 9.92 -3.72 -22.74
N LYS A 20 9.62 -5.00 -22.98
CA LYS A 20 8.28 -5.41 -23.35
C LYS A 20 7.46 -4.74 -22.27
N ARG A 21 6.82 -3.62 -22.64
CA ARG A 21 5.78 -3.03 -21.85
C ARG A 21 4.77 -4.17 -21.75
N HIS A 22 4.85 -4.94 -20.68
CA HIS A 22 3.71 -5.65 -20.16
C HIS A 22 2.76 -4.51 -19.78
N THR A 23 2.02 -4.02 -20.78
CA THR A 23 0.78 -3.32 -20.56
C THR A 23 -0.13 -4.39 -20.01
N THR A 24 0.03 -4.73 -18.74
CA THR A 24 -1.07 -5.32 -17.99
C THR A 24 -2.03 -4.17 -17.85
N PRO A 25 -3.19 -4.17 -18.55
CA PRO A 25 -4.22 -3.22 -18.20
C PRO A 25 -4.79 -3.74 -16.90
N LEU A 26 -4.13 -3.46 -15.77
CA LEU A 26 -4.68 -3.75 -14.45
C LEU A 26 -5.72 -2.67 -14.17
N ASN A 27 -6.85 -2.78 -14.88
CA ASN A 27 -8.04 -2.02 -14.60
C ASN A 27 -8.38 -2.20 -13.12
N ILE A 28 -8.52 -1.10 -12.40
CA ILE A 28 -9.11 -1.14 -11.07
C ILE A 28 -10.59 -1.44 -11.24
N LYS A 29 -11.06 -2.48 -10.57
CA LYS A 29 -12.48 -2.80 -10.47
C LYS A 29 -12.93 -2.58 -9.04
N ARG A 30 -13.88 -1.66 -8.86
CA ARG A 30 -14.68 -1.59 -7.63
C ARG A 30 -15.62 -2.79 -7.64
N LEU A 31 -15.58 -3.60 -6.60
CA LEU A 31 -16.40 -4.81 -6.54
C LEU A 31 -17.75 -4.51 -5.87
N PRO A 32 -18.83 -5.22 -6.25
CA PRO A 32 -20.18 -4.96 -5.74
C PRO A 32 -20.23 -5.01 -4.20
N TYR A 33 -20.90 -4.03 -3.62
CA TYR A 33 -21.04 -3.86 -2.17
C TYR A 33 -22.30 -4.54 -1.65
N TYR A 34 -22.16 -5.37 -0.61
CA TYR A 34 -23.30 -5.91 0.16
C TYR A 34 -22.99 -5.85 1.66
N TYR A 35 -22.46 -4.73 2.17
CA TYR A 35 -22.18 -4.54 3.59
C TYR A 35 -22.98 -3.35 4.11
N GLU A 36 -24.22 -3.58 4.52
CA GLU A 36 -25.10 -2.51 5.04
C GLU A 36 -24.50 -1.80 6.27
N LYS A 37 -23.72 -2.54 7.07
CA LYS A 37 -23.09 -2.07 8.32
C LYS A 37 -21.80 -1.25 8.11
N HIS A 38 -21.15 -1.35 6.95
CA HIS A 38 -19.81 -0.76 6.72
C HIS A 38 -19.74 -0.03 5.36
N LYS A 39 -20.64 0.93 5.15
CA LYS A 39 -20.78 1.69 3.89
C LYS A 39 -19.55 2.53 3.53
N HIS A 40 -18.69 2.84 4.50
CA HIS A 40 -17.45 3.60 4.30
C HIS A 40 -16.31 2.75 3.73
N ILE A 41 -16.39 1.43 3.82
CA ILE A 41 -15.36 0.53 3.27
C ILE A 41 -15.63 0.33 1.77
N SER A 42 -14.60 0.09 0.96
CA SER A 42 -14.65 -0.22 -0.48
C SER A 42 -13.60 -1.25 -0.88
N LEU A 43 -14.02 -2.45 -1.28
CA LEU A 43 -13.14 -3.46 -1.86
C LEU A 43 -12.85 -3.17 -3.34
N PHE A 44 -11.56 -3.25 -3.69
CA PHE A 44 -11.05 -3.11 -5.04
C PHE A 44 -10.18 -4.31 -5.42
N SER A 45 -10.20 -4.64 -6.71
CA SER A 45 -9.22 -5.54 -7.31
C SER A 45 -8.43 -4.84 -8.41
N GLY A 46 -7.11 -5.02 -8.42
CA GLY A 46 -6.19 -4.47 -9.42
C GLY A 46 -5.05 -3.65 -8.83
N ASP A 47 -4.48 -2.76 -9.66
CA ASP A 47 -3.34 -1.92 -9.28
C ASP A 47 -3.78 -0.78 -8.35
N TRP A 48 -3.54 -0.92 -7.05
CA TRP A 48 -3.93 0.06 -6.03
C TRP A 48 -3.38 1.47 -6.28
N ARG A 49 -2.25 1.59 -7.00
CA ARG A 49 -1.61 2.89 -7.26
C ARG A 49 -2.49 3.81 -8.11
N ARG A 50 -3.55 3.31 -8.76
CA ARG A 50 -4.53 4.12 -9.51
C ARG A 50 -5.71 4.61 -8.65
N ILE A 51 -5.78 4.23 -7.37
CA ILE A 51 -6.83 4.70 -6.44
C ILE A 51 -6.39 6.02 -5.83
N LYS A 52 -7.20 7.07 -6.00
CA LYS A 52 -7.02 8.35 -5.31
C LYS A 52 -7.50 8.27 -3.87
N CYS A 53 -6.64 8.63 -2.93
CA CYS A 53 -6.90 8.68 -1.50
C CYS A 53 -6.09 9.81 -0.84
N ASP A 54 -6.41 10.12 0.41
CA ASP A 54 -5.61 11.08 1.19
C ASP A 54 -4.38 10.37 1.78
N CYS A 55 -4.55 9.13 2.26
CA CYS A 55 -3.49 8.36 2.90
C CYS A 55 -3.42 6.90 2.41
N VAL A 56 -2.21 6.37 2.26
CA VAL A 56 -1.94 4.93 2.07
C VAL A 56 -1.42 4.33 3.36
N TYR A 57 -1.97 3.18 3.79
CA TYR A 57 -1.46 2.40 4.90
C TYR A 57 -0.34 1.46 4.43
N LEU A 58 0.77 1.43 5.15
CA LEU A 58 1.84 0.45 5.04
C LEU A 58 2.07 -0.17 6.43
N LYS A 59 2.59 -1.39 6.49
CA LYS A 59 2.89 -2.03 7.77
C LYS A 59 4.14 -1.42 8.41
N THR A 60 5.14 -1.11 7.60
CA THR A 60 6.46 -0.68 8.09
C THR A 60 7.04 0.49 7.31
N LYS A 61 7.92 1.27 7.96
CA LYS A 61 8.73 2.31 7.30
C LYS A 61 9.59 1.72 6.17
N GLN A 62 10.05 0.47 6.31
CA GLN A 62 10.83 -0.22 5.27
C GLN A 62 10.06 -0.40 3.97
N GLU A 63 8.75 -0.68 4.03
CA GLU A 63 7.90 -0.74 2.84
C GLU A 63 7.83 0.62 2.14
N TYR A 64 7.72 1.71 2.90
CA TYR A 64 7.76 3.05 2.34
C TYR A 64 9.11 3.37 1.69
N LEU A 65 10.23 3.08 2.36
CA LEU A 65 11.57 3.31 1.83
C LEU A 65 11.83 2.50 0.55
N ARG A 66 11.29 1.28 0.44
CA ARG A 66 11.33 0.51 -0.81
C ARG A 66 10.59 1.23 -1.94
N LEU A 67 9.43 1.82 -1.67
CA LEU A 67 8.69 2.61 -2.67
C LEU A 67 9.48 3.86 -3.07
N VAL A 68 10.11 4.55 -2.12
CA VAL A 68 10.99 5.71 -2.38
C VAL A 68 12.15 5.30 -3.28
N LEU A 69 12.81 4.18 -2.98
CA LEU A 69 13.92 3.65 -3.79
C LEU A 69 13.47 3.32 -5.21
N LEU A 70 12.32 2.65 -5.36
CA LEU A 70 11.74 2.36 -6.68
C LEU A 70 11.39 3.64 -7.45
N ALA A 71 10.88 4.67 -6.78
CA ALA A 71 10.61 5.97 -7.38
C ALA A 71 11.91 6.63 -7.88
N LYS A 72 12.98 6.61 -7.08
CA LYS A 72 14.33 7.10 -7.49
C LYS A 72 14.85 6.34 -8.71
N ILE A 73 14.71 5.01 -8.75
CA ILE A 73 15.09 4.19 -9.91
C ILE A 73 14.27 4.56 -11.15
N ALA A 74 13.01 4.94 -10.98
CA ALA A 74 12.13 5.40 -12.04
C ALA A 74 12.39 6.86 -12.48
N ASN A 75 13.48 7.49 -12.02
CA ASN A 75 13.82 8.90 -12.24
C ASN A 75 12.75 9.87 -11.69
N MET A 76 12.07 9.49 -10.62
CA MET A 76 11.34 10.43 -9.79
C MET A 76 12.31 11.02 -8.76
N GLU A 77 12.12 12.27 -8.36
CA GLU A 77 12.97 12.97 -7.40
C GLU A 77 12.22 13.16 -6.07
N PRO A 78 11.94 12.10 -5.29
CA PRO A 78 11.27 12.26 -4.01
C PRO A 78 12.19 12.95 -3.01
N LYS A 79 11.68 14.00 -2.36
CA LYS A 79 12.32 14.73 -1.27
C LYS A 79 12.21 13.96 0.05
N VAL A 80 12.73 12.73 0.04
CA VAL A 80 12.79 11.86 1.21
C VAL A 80 14.24 11.49 1.46
N ASP A 81 14.75 11.90 2.61
CA ASP A 81 16.02 11.45 3.13
C ASP A 81 15.89 10.00 3.58
N ILE A 82 16.62 9.11 2.91
CA ILE A 82 16.66 7.69 3.26
C ILE A 82 17.66 7.57 4.41
N ASN A 83 17.18 7.76 5.64
CA ASN A 83 17.94 7.38 6.82
C ASN A 83 17.40 6.04 7.31
N GLU A 84 18.20 4.98 7.16
CA GLU A 84 17.80 3.61 7.45
C GLU A 84 17.74 3.28 8.96
N ASP A 85 18.27 4.18 9.80
CA ASP A 85 18.47 3.93 11.24
C ASP A 85 17.22 4.19 12.11
N ASP A 86 16.10 4.56 11.49
CA ASP A 86 14.88 4.90 12.21
C ASP A 86 14.07 3.66 12.56
N ARG A 87 14.31 3.14 13.76
CA ARG A 87 13.33 2.34 14.50
C ARG A 87 12.19 3.26 14.93
N THR A 88 11.24 3.53 14.04
CA THR A 88 10.17 4.50 14.34
C THR A 88 8.81 3.87 14.55
N ASP A 89 8.17 4.42 15.57
CA ASP A 89 6.76 4.32 15.90
C ASP A 89 5.85 4.60 14.69
N SER A 90 4.55 4.42 14.90
CA SER A 90 3.58 4.67 13.84
C SER A 90 3.56 6.15 13.45
N GLU A 91 3.72 6.47 12.17
CA GLU A 91 4.00 7.84 11.71
C GLU A 91 3.29 8.16 10.38
N PHE A 92 3.03 9.44 10.15
CA PHE A 92 2.54 9.99 8.87
C PHE A 92 3.69 10.68 8.15
N GLU A 93 3.88 10.35 6.88
CA GLU A 93 4.84 11.01 6.00
C GLU A 93 4.15 11.54 4.73
N GLU A 94 4.55 12.70 4.23
CA GLU A 94 4.09 13.20 2.93
C GLU A 94 4.74 12.39 1.79
N CYS A 95 3.94 11.97 0.81
CA CYS A 95 4.35 10.99 -0.20
C CYS A 95 3.96 11.36 -1.63
N THR A 96 3.52 12.58 -1.89
CA THR A 96 2.98 13.01 -3.20
C THR A 96 3.95 12.78 -4.37
N GLU A 97 5.25 12.81 -4.09
CA GLU A 97 6.34 12.58 -5.04
C GLU A 97 6.70 11.09 -5.21
N VAL A 98 6.15 10.20 -4.39
CA VAL A 98 6.38 8.74 -4.41
C VAL A 98 5.13 8.01 -4.89
N ILE A 99 3.97 8.37 -4.35
CA ILE A 99 2.66 7.80 -4.67
C ILE A 99 1.76 8.94 -5.18
N LYS A 100 1.71 9.11 -6.50
CA LYS A 100 1.01 10.23 -7.17
C LYS A 100 -0.45 10.45 -6.72
N ASN A 101 -1.14 9.37 -6.36
CA ASN A 101 -2.56 9.39 -6.03
C ASN A 101 -2.84 9.44 -4.51
N ALA A 102 -1.82 9.70 -3.70
CA ALA A 102 -1.92 9.86 -2.25
C ALA A 102 -1.18 11.12 -1.79
N LYS A 103 -1.68 11.74 -0.71
CA LYS A 103 -0.97 12.85 -0.06
C LYS A 103 -0.01 12.34 1.00
N TYR A 104 -0.47 11.39 1.81
CA TYR A 104 0.25 10.82 2.92
C TYR A 104 0.45 9.32 2.77
N VAL A 105 1.51 8.83 3.40
CA VAL A 105 1.67 7.43 3.79
C VAL A 105 1.62 7.40 5.31
N TYR A 106 0.94 6.40 5.85
CA TYR A 106 1.01 6.06 7.26
C TYR A 106 1.60 4.66 7.38
N PHE A 107 2.58 4.50 8.26
CA PHE A 107 3.11 3.17 8.60
C PHE A 107 3.02 2.89 10.10
N GLY A 108 2.95 1.61 10.46
CA GLY A 108 2.90 1.14 11.85
C GLY A 108 1.55 0.57 12.24
N ASP A 109 1.12 0.81 13.48
CA ASP A 109 -0.07 0.19 14.05
C ASP A 109 -1.35 0.84 13.49
N ILE A 110 -2.16 0.06 12.81
CA ILE A 110 -3.42 0.51 12.21
C ILE A 110 -4.42 1.01 13.26
N ASP A 111 -4.36 0.52 14.50
CA ASP A 111 -5.25 0.99 15.58
C ASP A 111 -4.91 2.42 16.03
N LYS A 112 -3.65 2.84 15.88
CA LYS A 112 -3.19 4.22 16.15
C LYS A 112 -3.48 5.18 15.00
N PHE A 113 -3.88 4.69 13.82
CA PHE A 113 -4.18 5.55 12.68
C PHE A 113 -5.34 6.50 12.98
N GLN A 114 -6.42 5.99 13.60
CA GLN A 114 -7.64 6.77 13.84
C GLN A 114 -7.44 7.96 14.77
N THR A 115 -6.46 7.89 15.68
CA THR A 115 -6.18 8.97 16.63
C THR A 115 -5.35 10.08 15.98
N LYS A 116 -4.47 9.73 15.04
CA LYS A 116 -3.59 10.66 14.33
C LYS A 116 -4.21 11.25 13.05
N ALA A 117 -5.05 10.49 12.35
CA ALA A 117 -5.67 10.91 11.08
C ALA A 117 -6.38 12.29 11.11
N PRO A 118 -7.05 12.71 12.21
CA PRO A 118 -7.66 14.03 12.30
C PRO A 118 -6.66 15.19 12.19
N GLU A 119 -5.46 15.04 12.77
CA GLU A 119 -4.40 16.07 12.78
C GLU A 119 -3.91 16.38 11.35
N PHE A 120 -3.93 15.37 10.47
CA PHE A 120 -3.53 15.48 9.06
C PHE A 120 -4.71 15.70 8.11
N ASN A 121 -5.92 15.91 8.66
CA ASN A 121 -7.17 16.08 7.90
C ASN A 121 -7.44 14.93 6.90
N VAL A 122 -7.04 13.70 7.24
CA VAL A 122 -7.20 12.53 6.38
C VAL A 122 -8.66 12.08 6.40
N LYS A 123 -9.31 12.01 5.23
CA LYS A 123 -10.72 11.57 5.09
C LYS A 123 -10.85 10.26 4.34
N SER A 124 -9.81 9.84 3.63
CA SER A 124 -9.77 8.60 2.89
C SER A 124 -8.47 7.82 3.07
N LEU A 125 -8.61 6.52 3.35
CA LEU A 125 -7.52 5.58 3.56
C LEU A 125 -7.50 4.54 2.45
N LEU A 126 -6.33 4.20 1.94
CA LEU A 126 -6.09 3.06 1.05
C LEU A 126 -5.22 2.03 1.76
N ILE A 127 -5.66 0.78 1.74
CA ILE A 127 -4.97 -0.37 2.32
C ILE A 127 -4.60 -1.32 1.15
N PRO A 128 -3.36 -1.25 0.64
CA PRO A 128 -2.86 -2.13 -0.42
C PRO A 128 -2.42 -3.47 0.17
N LEU A 129 -3.26 -4.49 0.03
CA LEU A 129 -3.03 -5.80 0.65
C LEU A 129 -1.82 -6.53 0.09
N GLU A 130 -1.46 -6.26 -1.17
CA GLU A 130 -0.27 -6.84 -1.80
C GLU A 130 1.04 -6.48 -1.07
N LEU A 131 1.07 -5.34 -0.37
CA LEU A 131 2.23 -4.90 0.39
C LEU A 131 2.26 -5.50 1.80
N LEU A 132 1.15 -6.11 2.23
CA LEU A 132 0.95 -6.63 3.57
C LEU A 132 1.08 -8.16 3.64
N HIS A 133 1.05 -8.84 2.49
CA HIS A 133 1.22 -10.29 2.40
C HIS A 133 2.71 -10.67 2.50
N SER A 134 3.08 -11.20 3.66
CA SER A 134 4.24 -12.08 3.82
C SER A 134 3.72 -13.50 3.99
N GLU A 135 4.32 -14.47 3.29
CA GLU A 135 3.90 -15.89 3.22
C GLU A 135 3.74 -16.58 4.60
N GLU A 136 4.21 -15.97 5.70
CA GLU A 136 4.25 -16.58 7.03
C GLU A 136 3.16 -16.10 8.01
N PHE A 137 2.35 -15.08 7.70
CA PHE A 137 1.44 -14.43 8.69
C PHE A 137 0.05 -14.02 8.14
N GLU A 138 -0.46 -14.73 7.13
CA GLU A 138 -1.54 -14.23 6.25
C GLU A 138 -2.89 -13.95 6.94
N ASP A 139 -3.27 -14.71 7.97
CA ASP A 139 -4.65 -14.66 8.50
C ASP A 139 -4.86 -13.59 9.59
N ASP A 140 -3.97 -13.50 10.57
CA ASP A 140 -4.22 -12.68 11.77
C ASP A 140 -4.03 -11.19 11.51
N LEU A 141 -3.03 -10.81 10.71
CA LEU A 141 -2.81 -9.41 10.33
C LEU A 141 -3.97 -8.91 9.46
N SER A 142 -4.41 -9.73 8.52
CA SER A 142 -5.51 -9.41 7.63
C SER A 142 -6.83 -9.23 8.37
N LYS A 143 -7.12 -10.12 9.34
CA LYS A 143 -8.26 -9.97 10.26
C LYS A 143 -8.14 -8.69 11.08
N LYS A 144 -6.98 -8.44 11.70
CA LYS A 144 -6.75 -7.22 12.47
C LYS A 144 -7.03 -5.97 11.65
N ILE A 145 -6.54 -5.92 10.41
CA ILE A 145 -6.74 -4.76 9.52
C ILE A 145 -8.22 -4.55 9.20
N VAL A 146 -8.96 -5.61 8.86
CA VAL A 146 -10.39 -5.51 8.59
C VAL A 146 -11.15 -5.06 9.82
N GLU A 147 -10.87 -5.63 10.99
CA GLU A 147 -11.53 -5.26 12.25
C GLU A 147 -11.20 -3.83 12.68
N SER A 148 -9.97 -3.36 12.47
CA SER A 148 -9.62 -1.95 12.68
C SER A 148 -10.35 -1.05 11.68
N ALA A 149 -10.42 -1.41 10.40
CA ALA A 149 -11.14 -0.64 9.38
C ALA A 149 -12.66 -0.54 9.68
N LYS A 150 -13.28 -1.61 10.19
CA LYS A 150 -14.68 -1.60 10.64
C LYS A 150 -14.94 -0.61 11.77
N ARG A 151 -13.98 -0.45 12.69
CA ARG A 151 -14.07 0.47 13.84
C ARG A 151 -13.73 1.93 13.50
N MET A 152 -13.10 2.19 12.37
CA MET A 152 -12.71 3.54 11.92
C MET A 152 -13.89 4.38 11.40
N ASN A 153 -14.69 4.91 12.32
CA ASN A 153 -15.86 5.75 11.98
C ASN A 153 -15.49 7.19 11.57
N SER A 154 -14.29 7.67 11.93
CA SER A 154 -13.82 9.03 11.60
C SER A 154 -13.39 9.20 10.14
N ILE A 155 -13.20 8.09 9.42
CA ILE A 155 -12.71 8.05 8.04
C ILE A 155 -13.89 7.87 7.09
N LYS A 156 -14.08 8.82 6.18
CA LYS A 156 -15.23 8.82 5.26
C LYS A 156 -15.18 7.67 4.25
N LYS A 157 -13.98 7.25 3.85
CA LYS A 157 -13.79 6.22 2.83
C LYS A 157 -12.53 5.39 3.10
N ILE A 158 -12.69 4.07 3.18
CA ILE A 158 -11.57 3.13 3.31
C ILE A 158 -11.58 2.24 2.07
N ALA A 159 -10.56 2.33 1.23
CA ALA A 159 -10.36 1.44 0.11
C ALA A 159 -9.43 0.29 0.52
N ILE A 160 -9.89 -0.95 0.41
CA ILE A 160 -9.05 -2.14 0.59
C ILE A 160 -8.82 -2.72 -0.81
N CYS A 161 -7.57 -2.84 -1.23
CA CYS A 161 -7.22 -3.24 -2.59
C CYS A 161 -6.39 -4.51 -2.59
N ALA A 162 -6.84 -5.52 -3.33
CA ALA A 162 -6.13 -6.78 -3.53
C ALA A 162 -5.74 -6.95 -5.02
N HIS A 163 -4.56 -7.52 -5.29
CA HIS A 163 -4.15 -7.80 -6.66
C HIS A 163 -4.75 -9.11 -7.22
N SER A 164 -5.26 -9.99 -6.37
CA SER A 164 -5.79 -11.31 -6.75
C SER A 164 -7.24 -11.55 -6.29
N ASN A 165 -7.96 -12.39 -7.04
CA ASN A 165 -9.34 -12.78 -6.72
C ASN A 165 -9.43 -13.64 -5.45
N HIS A 166 -8.38 -14.43 -5.15
CA HIS A 166 -8.32 -15.26 -3.95
C HIS A 166 -8.33 -14.39 -2.69
N LEU A 167 -7.44 -13.40 -2.64
CA LEU A 167 -7.39 -12.44 -1.53
C LEU A 167 -8.72 -11.69 -1.41
N TRP A 168 -9.28 -11.24 -2.53
CA TRP A 168 -10.61 -10.62 -2.50
C TRP A 168 -11.67 -11.51 -1.82
N ASN A 169 -11.76 -12.80 -2.18
CA ASN A 169 -12.74 -13.71 -1.59
C ASN A 169 -12.59 -13.78 -0.07
N PHE A 170 -11.36 -13.88 0.41
CA PHE A 170 -11.03 -13.91 1.83
C PHE A 170 -11.50 -12.63 2.55
N TYR A 171 -11.11 -11.44 2.06
CA TYR A 171 -11.51 -10.18 2.69
C TYR A 171 -13.02 -9.89 2.57
N ASN A 172 -13.66 -10.31 1.47
CA ASN A 172 -15.10 -10.23 1.32
C ASN A 172 -15.82 -11.08 2.38
N GLN A 173 -15.33 -12.28 2.67
CA GLN A 173 -15.88 -13.12 3.74
C GLN A 173 -15.70 -12.46 5.12
N LEU A 174 -14.51 -11.91 5.41
CA LEU A 174 -14.26 -11.20 6.68
C LEU A 174 -15.17 -9.98 6.89
N LEU A 175 -15.49 -9.25 5.82
CA LEU A 175 -16.40 -8.11 5.88
C LEU A 175 -17.89 -8.50 5.95
N ARG A 176 -18.25 -9.72 5.51
CA ARG A 176 -19.63 -10.25 5.62
C ARG A 176 -19.93 -10.87 6.97
N HIS A 177 -18.96 -11.56 7.56
CA HIS A 177 -19.18 -12.46 8.69
C HIS A 177 -18.62 -12.00 10.05
N GLY A 178 -17.93 -10.86 10.10
CA GLY A 178 -17.58 -10.17 11.36
C GLY A 178 -18.40 -8.90 11.52
#